data_AF-A0AAD6R4Y1-F1
#
_entry.id   AF-A0AAD6R4Y1-F1
#
_cell.length_a   1.000
_cell.length_b   1.000
_cell.length_c   1.000
_cell.angle_alpha   90.00
_cell.angle_beta   90.00
_cell.angle_gamma   90.00
#
_symmetry.space_group_name_H-M   'P 1'
#
loop_
_entity.id
_entity.type
_entity.pdbx_description
1 polymer ?
#
loop_
_entity_poly.entity_id
_entity_poly.type
_entity_poly.pdbx_seq_one_letter_code
_entity_poly.pdbx_strand_id
1 'polypeptide(L)'
;MEFSPSVFFLSFASILLLAGGLLFKSLLKFFASDRPQGLPLPPGTMGWPYMGETFQLYSQDPNVFFASKRKRYGSIFKTHVLGCPCVMISSPEAAKFVLVTKSHLFKPTFPASKERMLGKEAIFFHQGAYHMKLRKLVLRAFLPEAIKNIVPDIQNIAKDSLQCWEGRLINTFQEMKSYTFNVALLSIFGKDEVLYREDLKRCYYILEKGYNSMPINLPGTLFNKSMKARKELARILAKILSTRRQMKLDHNDLLGSFMGDKEGLTDDQIADNIIGVIFAARDTTASVLTWILKYLGENPSVLQAVTEEQEAIMRSEQRGDEEKVLTWADTKKMPITSRVIQETLRVASILSFTFREAVEDVEYEGENSSFQKS
;
A
#
# COMPACT_ATOMS: atom_id res chain seq x y z
N MET A 1 -7.31 47.63 -58.64
CA MET A 1 -6.60 48.01 -57.40
C MET A 1 -5.71 46.85 -57.01
N GLU A 2 -4.45 46.91 -57.44
CA GLU A 2 -3.44 45.92 -57.05
C GLU A 2 -2.90 46.31 -55.67
N PHE A 3 -3.18 45.50 -54.64
CA PHE A 3 -2.63 45.71 -53.32
C PHE A 3 -1.17 45.25 -53.32
N SER A 4 -0.25 46.17 -53.01
CA SER A 4 1.19 45.90 -52.99
C SER A 4 1.54 44.86 -51.90
N PRO A 5 2.26 43.77 -52.22
CA PRO A 5 2.61 42.71 -51.27
C PRO A 5 3.48 43.18 -50.08
N SER A 6 4.09 44.36 -50.18
CA SER A 6 4.85 45.01 -49.11
C SER A 6 3.97 45.41 -47.91
N VAL A 7 2.71 45.79 -48.15
CA VAL A 7 1.77 46.23 -47.09
C VAL A 7 1.32 45.05 -46.23
N PHE A 8 1.16 43.86 -46.83
CA PHE A 8 0.83 42.63 -46.12
C PHE A 8 1.98 42.11 -45.24
N PHE A 9 3.23 42.23 -45.72
CA PHE A 9 4.39 41.82 -44.92
C PHE A 9 4.59 42.72 -43.69
N LEU A 10 4.40 44.04 -43.85
CA LEU A 10 4.51 44.99 -42.76
C LEU A 10 3.39 44.80 -41.71
N SER A 11 2.17 44.49 -42.14
CA SER A 11 1.05 44.20 -41.22
C SER A 11 1.24 42.88 -40.48
N PHE A 12 1.75 41.84 -41.14
CA PHE A 12 2.01 40.56 -40.51
C PHE A 12 3.15 40.62 -39.48
N ALA A 13 4.24 41.34 -39.81
CA ALA A 13 5.35 41.55 -38.89
C ALA A 13 4.94 42.35 -37.63
N SER A 14 4.07 43.35 -37.77
CA SER A 14 3.57 44.13 -36.64
C SER A 14 2.59 43.34 -35.77
N ILE A 15 1.77 42.44 -36.34
CA ILE A 15 0.94 41.50 -35.58
C ILE A 15 1.80 40.51 -34.78
N LEU A 16 2.88 39.97 -35.37
CA LEU A 16 3.80 39.07 -34.67
C LEU A 16 4.55 39.75 -33.52
N LEU A 17 4.98 41.00 -33.70
CA LEU A 17 5.62 41.80 -32.63
C LEU A 17 4.64 42.12 -31.50
N LEU A 18 3.38 42.45 -31.81
CA LEU A 18 2.33 42.65 -30.81
C LEU A 18 2.01 41.36 -30.06
N ALA A 19 1.89 40.22 -30.76
CA ALA A 19 1.66 38.92 -30.15
C ALA A 19 2.84 38.49 -29.26
N GLY A 20 4.07 38.70 -29.72
CA GLY A 20 5.29 38.46 -28.94
C GLY A 20 5.38 39.35 -27.70
N GLY A 21 5.03 40.63 -27.82
CA GLY A 21 4.99 41.58 -26.71
C GLY A 21 3.90 41.25 -25.68
N LEU A 22 2.74 40.78 -26.12
CA LEU A 22 1.65 40.33 -25.25
C LEU A 22 1.99 39.01 -24.54
N LEU A 23 2.62 38.06 -25.24
CA LEU A 23 3.16 36.82 -24.66
C LEU A 23 4.25 37.12 -23.63
N PHE A 24 5.16 38.05 -23.93
CA PHE A 24 6.22 38.48 -23.02
C PHE A 24 5.67 39.20 -21.78
N LYS A 25 4.66 40.07 -21.95
CA LYS A 25 3.95 40.69 -20.81
C LYS A 25 3.16 39.68 -19.98
N SER A 26 2.57 38.67 -20.62
CA SER A 26 1.88 37.57 -19.93
C SER A 26 2.87 36.71 -19.13
N LEU A 27 4.02 36.37 -19.72
CA LEU A 27 5.15 35.71 -19.04
C LEU A 27 5.68 36.56 -17.87
N LEU A 28 5.90 37.86 -18.08
CA LEU A 28 6.33 38.76 -17.01
C LEU A 28 5.30 38.87 -15.89
N LYS A 29 3.99 38.94 -16.19
CA LYS A 29 2.93 38.90 -15.17
C LYS A 29 2.82 37.54 -14.47
N PHE A 30 3.09 36.44 -15.17
CA PHE A 30 3.19 35.11 -14.57
C PHE A 30 4.37 35.00 -13.61
N PHE A 31 5.50 35.64 -13.91
CA PHE A 31 6.67 35.71 -13.02
C PHE A 31 6.59 36.82 -11.96
N ALA A 32 5.79 37.87 -12.19
CA ALA A 32 5.60 39.03 -11.32
C ALA A 32 4.28 38.99 -10.54
N SER A 33 3.56 37.86 -10.55
CA SER A 33 2.50 37.61 -9.58
C SER A 33 3.13 37.72 -8.20
N ASP A 34 2.58 38.60 -7.36
CA ASP A 34 2.95 38.72 -5.96
C ASP A 34 3.07 37.33 -5.35
N ARG A 35 4.29 36.94 -4.95
CA ARG A 35 4.48 35.72 -4.17
C ARG A 35 3.75 35.96 -2.85
N PRO A 36 2.86 35.06 -2.41
CA PRO A 36 2.33 35.13 -1.06
C PRO A 36 3.50 35.28 -0.07
N GLN A 37 3.34 36.12 0.94
CA GLN A 37 4.27 36.25 2.08
C GLN A 37 4.29 34.96 2.91
N GLY A 38 4.79 33.89 2.31
CA GLY A 38 4.82 32.55 2.86
C GLY A 38 6.24 32.07 3.15
N LEU A 39 6.38 31.14 4.08
CA LEU A 39 7.66 30.47 4.37
C LEU A 39 8.20 29.77 3.10
N PRO A 40 9.52 29.70 2.90
CA PRO A 40 10.09 29.03 1.73
C PRO A 40 9.73 27.54 1.70
N LEU A 41 9.58 27.00 0.48
CA LEU A 41 9.51 25.55 0.28
C LEU A 41 10.79 24.86 0.81
N PRO A 42 10.74 23.57 1.20
CA PRO A 42 11.91 22.88 1.70
C PRO A 42 12.95 22.78 0.57
N PRO A 43 14.24 22.61 0.92
CA PRO A 43 15.27 22.35 -0.07
C PRO A 43 14.96 21.09 -0.88
N GLY A 44 15.45 21.00 -2.12
CA GLY A 44 15.27 19.81 -2.96
C GLY A 44 15.08 20.10 -4.45
N THR A 45 14.96 19.04 -5.24
CA THR A 45 14.91 19.10 -6.71
C THR A 45 13.63 18.47 -7.25
N MET A 46 12.98 19.12 -8.21
CA MET A 46 11.77 18.58 -8.85
C MET A 46 12.07 17.62 -10.02
N GLY A 47 13.34 17.34 -10.29
CA GLY A 47 13.77 16.43 -11.36
C GLY A 47 13.32 16.87 -12.75
N TRP A 48 13.07 15.87 -13.62
CA TRP A 48 12.63 16.08 -14.99
C TRP A 48 11.17 16.59 -15.05
N PRO A 49 10.79 17.36 -16.08
CA PRO A 49 9.37 17.72 -16.30
C PRO A 49 8.48 16.47 -16.33
N TYR A 50 7.34 16.52 -15.63
CA TYR A 50 6.33 15.45 -15.49
C TYR A 50 6.77 14.15 -14.79
N MET A 51 7.99 13.66 -15.04
CA MET A 51 8.50 12.39 -14.50
C MET A 51 9.25 12.58 -13.17
N GLY A 52 9.72 13.79 -12.92
CA GLY A 52 10.49 14.14 -11.74
C GLY A 52 11.73 13.26 -11.58
N GLU A 53 11.85 12.66 -10.41
CA GLU A 53 12.92 11.75 -10.00
C GLU A 53 12.43 10.30 -9.93
N THR A 54 11.25 10.00 -10.49
CA THR A 54 10.61 8.67 -10.45
C THR A 54 11.50 7.58 -11.03
N PHE A 55 12.22 7.86 -12.11
CA PHE A 55 13.14 6.88 -12.68
C PHE A 55 14.30 6.56 -11.74
N GLN A 56 14.84 7.55 -11.03
CA GLN A 56 15.92 7.33 -10.05
C GLN A 56 15.41 6.50 -8.87
N LEU A 57 14.18 6.77 -8.40
CA LEU A 57 13.53 6.00 -7.35
C LEU A 57 13.38 4.51 -7.72
N TYR A 58 13.10 4.19 -9.00
CA TYR A 58 12.91 2.80 -9.45
C TYR A 58 14.17 2.13 -9.99
N SER A 59 15.16 2.88 -10.47
CA SER A 59 16.40 2.32 -11.02
C SER A 59 17.49 2.11 -9.96
N GLN A 60 17.38 2.77 -8.81
CA GLN A 60 18.26 2.60 -7.67
C GLN A 60 17.54 1.84 -6.55
N ASP A 61 18.30 1.30 -5.60
CA ASP A 61 17.73 0.91 -4.31
C ASP A 61 17.03 2.15 -3.70
N PRO A 62 15.72 2.09 -3.40
CA PRO A 62 14.99 3.20 -2.81
C PRO A 62 15.65 3.75 -1.54
N ASN A 63 16.30 2.88 -0.74
CA ASN A 63 17.02 3.31 0.45
C ASN A 63 18.19 4.22 0.11
N VAL A 64 18.91 3.93 -0.98
CA VAL A 64 20.02 4.77 -1.47
C VAL A 64 19.49 6.10 -2.00
N PHE A 65 18.38 6.07 -2.75
CA PHE A 65 17.70 7.27 -3.23
C PHE A 65 17.34 8.20 -2.06
N PHE A 66 16.65 7.69 -1.04
CA PHE A 66 16.26 8.51 0.12
C PHE A 66 17.45 8.93 0.99
N ALA A 67 18.40 8.04 1.25
CA ALA A 67 19.56 8.35 2.08
C ALA A 67 20.43 9.46 1.46
N SER A 68 20.66 9.41 0.14
CA SER A 68 21.45 10.43 -0.56
C SER A 68 20.78 11.81 -0.53
N LYS A 69 19.45 11.86 -0.71
CA LYS A 69 18.65 13.10 -0.62
C LYS A 69 18.65 13.66 0.80
N ARG A 70 18.44 12.81 1.80
CA ARG A 70 18.49 13.21 3.21
C ARG A 70 19.85 13.79 3.58
N LYS A 71 20.94 13.16 3.13
CA LYS A 71 22.31 13.66 3.35
C LYS A 71 22.53 15.04 2.72
N ARG A 72 21.92 15.31 1.55
CA ARG A 72 22.10 16.55 0.80
C ARG A 72 21.19 17.70 1.24
N TYR A 73 19.93 17.40 1.56
CA TYR A 73 18.89 18.40 1.77
C TYR A 73 18.34 18.43 3.20
N GLY A 74 18.76 17.49 4.05
CA GLY A 74 18.24 17.37 5.42
C GLY A 74 17.03 16.44 5.52
N SER A 75 16.42 16.40 6.71
CA SER A 75 15.34 15.46 7.04
C SER A 75 14.00 15.77 6.38
N ILE A 76 13.83 17.00 5.86
CA ILE A 76 12.65 17.47 5.14
C ILE A 76 13.10 18.06 3.80
N PHE A 77 12.62 17.51 2.69
CA PHE A 77 13.01 17.98 1.36
C PHE A 77 11.90 17.82 0.33
N LYS A 78 11.86 18.68 -0.68
CA LYS A 78 10.94 18.54 -1.82
C LYS A 78 11.51 17.64 -2.90
N THR A 79 10.64 16.89 -3.55
CA THR A 79 10.94 16.09 -4.74
C THR A 79 9.68 15.95 -5.60
N HIS A 80 9.81 15.30 -6.75
CA HIS A 80 8.71 14.95 -7.61
C HIS A 80 8.84 13.46 -7.95
N VAL A 81 7.96 12.62 -7.42
CA VAL A 81 7.99 11.17 -7.68
C VAL A 81 6.59 10.67 -7.95
N LEU A 82 6.48 9.63 -8.78
CA LEU A 82 5.21 8.99 -9.16
C LEU A 82 4.18 9.97 -9.76
N GLY A 83 4.66 11.03 -10.42
CA GLY A 83 3.82 12.06 -11.03
C GLY A 83 3.24 13.08 -10.05
N CYS A 84 3.71 13.10 -8.79
CA CYS A 84 3.22 14.02 -7.77
C CYS A 84 4.36 14.87 -7.19
N PRO A 85 4.26 16.22 -7.19
CA PRO A 85 5.14 17.06 -6.40
C PRO A 85 4.91 16.74 -4.91
N CYS A 86 5.96 16.44 -4.17
CA CYS A 86 5.82 16.01 -2.78
C CYS A 86 6.95 16.52 -1.89
N VAL A 87 6.66 16.54 -0.59
CA VAL A 87 7.64 16.80 0.45
C VAL A 87 7.86 15.52 1.22
N MET A 88 9.11 15.07 1.22
CA MET A 88 9.57 13.90 1.96
C MET A 88 9.94 14.33 3.36
N ILE A 89 9.43 13.59 4.34
CA ILE A 89 9.63 13.83 5.76
C ILE A 89 10.24 12.57 6.37
N SER A 90 11.42 12.71 6.97
CA SER A 90 12.13 11.62 7.64
C SER A 90 12.48 11.91 9.11
N SER A 91 12.11 13.10 9.62
CA SER A 91 12.18 13.42 11.05
C SER A 91 11.00 12.76 11.79
N PRO A 92 11.24 12.05 12.91
CA PRO A 92 10.17 11.48 13.75
C PRO A 92 9.18 12.54 14.24
N GLU A 93 9.67 13.74 14.57
CA GLU A 93 8.87 14.86 15.07
C GLU A 93 7.91 15.38 13.99
N ALA A 94 8.44 15.60 12.78
CA ALA A 94 7.64 16.02 11.63
C ALA A 94 6.67 14.93 11.17
N ALA A 95 7.09 13.66 11.21
CA ALA A 95 6.19 12.54 10.92
C ALA A 95 5.04 12.45 11.95
N LYS A 96 5.33 12.65 13.24
CA LYS A 96 4.32 12.73 14.31
C LYS A 96 3.39 13.91 14.09
N PHE A 97 3.90 15.07 13.66
CA PHE A 97 3.08 16.23 13.32
C PHE A 97 2.05 15.89 12.24
N VAL A 98 2.49 15.29 11.13
CA VAL A 98 1.62 14.93 9.99
C VAL A 98 0.65 13.80 10.32
N LEU A 99 1.11 12.76 11.02
CA LEU A 99 0.33 11.53 11.21
C LEU A 99 -0.51 11.52 12.49
N VAL A 100 -0.18 12.37 13.47
CA VAL A 100 -0.80 12.37 14.79
C VAL A 100 -1.30 13.77 15.15
N THR A 101 -0.39 14.71 15.44
CA THR A 101 -0.72 15.99 16.11
C THR A 101 -1.60 16.91 15.27
N LYS A 102 -1.36 16.97 13.95
CA LYS A 102 -2.13 17.78 12.99
C LYS A 102 -2.73 16.92 11.88
N SER A 103 -3.04 15.66 12.19
CA SER A 103 -3.55 14.68 11.22
C SER A 103 -4.81 15.13 10.46
N HIS A 104 -5.65 15.98 11.03
CA HIS A 104 -6.83 16.56 10.37
C HIS A 104 -6.48 17.48 9.18
N LEU A 105 -5.26 18.00 9.11
CA LEU A 105 -4.77 18.81 7.99
C LEU A 105 -4.28 17.95 6.81
N PHE A 106 -4.28 16.63 6.97
CA PHE A 106 -3.68 15.71 6.01
C PHE A 106 -4.62 14.56 5.68
N LYS A 107 -5.00 14.44 4.41
CA LYS A 107 -5.76 13.28 3.92
C LYS A 107 -4.83 12.20 3.35
N PRO A 108 -5.19 10.90 3.46
CA PRO A 108 -4.54 9.86 2.67
C PRO A 108 -4.64 10.21 1.18
N THR A 109 -3.55 10.02 0.45
CA THR A 109 -3.51 10.22 -1.00
C THR A 109 -2.73 9.08 -1.62
N PHE A 110 -3.04 8.73 -2.87
CA PHE A 110 -2.34 7.70 -3.60
C PHE A 110 -2.27 8.10 -5.07
N PRO A 111 -1.27 7.62 -5.84
CA PRO A 111 -1.29 7.83 -7.28
C PRO A 111 -2.57 7.26 -7.89
N ALA A 112 -3.22 8.00 -8.78
CA ALA A 112 -4.48 7.60 -9.43
C ALA A 112 -4.41 6.24 -10.16
N SER A 113 -3.21 5.78 -10.50
CA SER A 113 -3.00 4.42 -11.02
C SER A 113 -3.33 3.33 -9.99
N LYS A 114 -3.00 3.55 -8.72
CA LYS A 114 -3.25 2.60 -7.62
C LYS A 114 -4.73 2.50 -7.30
N GLU A 115 -5.41 3.64 -7.29
CA GLU A 115 -6.87 3.71 -7.13
C GLU A 115 -7.59 2.93 -8.24
N ARG A 116 -7.23 3.13 -9.50
CA ARG A 116 -7.80 2.36 -10.62
C ARG A 116 -7.55 0.86 -10.51
N MET A 117 -6.41 0.44 -9.93
CA MET A 117 -6.04 -0.97 -9.81
C MET A 117 -6.69 -1.69 -8.62
N LEU A 118 -6.70 -1.06 -7.44
CA LEU A 118 -7.26 -1.64 -6.21
C LEU A 118 -8.76 -1.39 -6.09
N GLY A 119 -9.22 -0.24 -6.58
CA GLY A 119 -10.61 0.12 -6.75
C GLY A 119 -10.99 1.37 -6.02
N LYS A 120 -11.83 2.18 -6.66
CA LYS A 120 -12.20 3.51 -6.18
C LYS A 120 -12.92 3.45 -4.84
N GLU A 121 -13.62 2.34 -4.54
CA GLU A 121 -14.39 2.18 -3.30
C GLU A 121 -13.57 1.58 -2.15
N ALA A 122 -12.30 1.21 -2.41
CA ALA A 122 -11.45 0.56 -1.43
C ALA A 122 -11.06 1.53 -0.31
N ILE A 123 -11.04 1.02 0.93
CA ILE A 123 -10.80 1.79 2.16
C ILE A 123 -9.60 2.75 2.11
N PHE A 124 -8.55 2.43 1.35
CA PHE A 124 -7.33 3.24 1.24
C PHE A 124 -7.55 4.64 0.67
N PHE A 125 -8.58 4.81 -0.16
CA PHE A 125 -8.81 6.05 -0.93
C PHE A 125 -9.89 6.95 -0.33
N HIS A 126 -10.43 6.58 0.83
CA HIS A 126 -11.52 7.30 1.46
C HIS A 126 -11.16 7.90 2.81
N GLN A 127 -11.99 8.86 3.23
CA GLN A 127 -11.91 9.55 4.51
C GLN A 127 -13.32 9.79 5.09
N GLY A 128 -13.39 10.32 6.31
CA GLY A 128 -14.66 10.67 6.96
C GLY A 128 -15.55 9.46 7.28
N ALA A 129 -16.87 9.68 7.22
CA ALA A 129 -17.87 8.71 7.66
C ALA A 129 -17.80 7.37 6.91
N TYR A 130 -17.61 7.40 5.58
CA TYR A 130 -17.51 6.18 4.78
C TYR A 130 -16.27 5.35 5.15
N HIS A 131 -15.11 5.99 5.28
CA HIS A 131 -13.90 5.32 5.76
C HIS A 131 -14.07 4.76 7.18
N MET A 132 -14.67 5.51 8.10
CA MET A 132 -14.94 5.04 9.46
C MET A 132 -15.85 3.79 9.47
N LYS A 133 -16.88 3.78 8.62
CA LYS A 133 -17.77 2.63 8.43
C LYS A 133 -17.00 1.41 7.93
N LEU A 134 -16.25 1.55 6.82
CA LEU A 134 -15.43 0.46 6.28
C LEU A 134 -14.41 -0.04 7.30
N ARG A 135 -13.73 0.87 8.00
CA ARG A 135 -12.75 0.53 9.05
C ARG A 135 -13.39 -0.30 10.16
N LYS A 136 -14.59 0.06 10.62
CA LYS A 136 -15.32 -0.72 11.62
C LYS A 136 -15.65 -2.13 11.13
N LEU A 137 -16.11 -2.26 9.89
CA LEU A 137 -16.46 -3.56 9.28
C LEU A 137 -15.21 -4.44 9.08
N VAL A 138 -14.10 -3.86 8.63
CA VAL A 138 -12.82 -4.56 8.52
C VAL A 138 -12.35 -5.03 9.91
N LEU A 139 -12.31 -4.13 10.90
CA LEU A 139 -11.84 -4.46 12.24
C LEU A 139 -12.65 -5.57 12.91
N ARG A 140 -13.96 -5.67 12.63
CA ARG A 140 -14.81 -6.75 13.18
C ARG A 140 -14.29 -8.15 12.82
N ALA A 141 -13.78 -8.33 11.61
CA ALA A 141 -13.20 -9.59 11.14
C ALA A 141 -11.82 -9.90 11.75
N PHE A 142 -11.20 -8.92 12.40
CA PHE A 142 -9.89 -9.03 13.04
C PHE A 142 -9.95 -8.78 14.56
N LEU A 143 -11.14 -8.89 15.16
CA LEU A 143 -11.28 -8.91 16.61
C LEU A 143 -10.72 -10.23 17.18
N PRO A 144 -10.28 -10.24 18.46
CA PRO A 144 -9.76 -11.44 19.09
C PRO A 144 -10.70 -12.65 18.96
N GLU A 145 -12.02 -12.44 19.04
CA GLU A 145 -13.05 -13.48 18.92
C GLU A 145 -13.03 -14.15 17.55
N ALA A 146 -12.82 -13.38 16.48
CA ALA A 146 -12.71 -13.90 15.12
C ALA A 146 -11.36 -14.62 14.92
N ILE A 147 -10.26 -13.99 15.36
CA ILE A 147 -8.91 -14.54 15.15
C ILE A 147 -8.70 -15.84 15.93
N LYS A 148 -9.21 -15.95 17.16
CA LYS A 148 -9.11 -17.15 18.01
C LYS A 148 -9.53 -18.42 17.27
N ASN A 149 -10.61 -18.33 16.48
CA ASN A 149 -11.22 -19.47 15.82
C ASN A 149 -10.44 -19.95 14.59
N ILE A 150 -9.57 -19.11 14.01
CA ILE A 150 -8.81 -19.42 12.80
C ILE A 150 -7.35 -19.78 13.07
N VAL A 151 -6.86 -19.70 14.33
CA VAL A 151 -5.48 -20.08 14.67
C VAL A 151 -5.15 -21.52 14.26
N PRO A 152 -6.01 -22.53 14.51
CA PRO A 152 -5.76 -23.89 14.04
C PRO A 152 -5.63 -23.99 12.51
N ASP A 153 -6.45 -23.25 11.78
CA ASP A 153 -6.43 -23.27 10.32
C ASP A 153 -5.17 -22.60 9.76
N ILE A 154 -4.70 -21.52 10.39
CA ILE A 154 -3.42 -20.87 10.05
C ILE A 154 -2.26 -21.85 10.28
N GLN A 155 -2.29 -22.62 11.38
CA GLN A 155 -1.30 -23.67 11.63
C GLN A 155 -1.33 -24.75 10.54
N ASN A 156 -2.51 -25.19 10.12
CA ASN A 156 -2.64 -26.20 9.05
C ASN A 156 -2.08 -25.68 7.73
N ILE A 157 -2.41 -24.43 7.35
CA ILE A 157 -1.81 -23.80 6.16
C ILE A 157 -0.27 -23.75 6.27
N ALA A 158 0.28 -23.51 7.46
CA ALA A 158 1.72 -23.50 7.68
C ALA A 158 2.33 -24.91 7.54
N LYS A 159 1.71 -25.94 8.12
CA LYS A 159 2.13 -27.34 7.99
C LYS A 159 2.12 -27.79 6.53
N ASP A 160 1.02 -27.55 5.82
CA ASP A 160 0.88 -27.91 4.40
C ASP A 160 1.99 -27.25 3.56
N SER A 161 2.27 -25.98 3.86
CA SER A 161 3.32 -25.22 3.18
C SER A 161 4.71 -25.83 3.45
N LEU A 162 5.03 -26.14 4.71
CA LEU A 162 6.30 -26.76 5.11
C LEU A 162 6.51 -28.14 4.48
N GLN A 163 5.48 -28.98 4.46
CA GLN A 163 5.51 -30.30 3.81
C GLN A 163 5.79 -30.18 2.31
N CYS A 164 5.21 -29.18 1.65
CA CYS A 164 5.44 -28.94 0.21
C CYS A 164 6.88 -28.51 -0.12
N TRP A 165 7.63 -28.01 0.86
CA TRP A 165 9.02 -27.54 0.70
C TRP A 165 10.06 -28.59 1.07
N GLU A 166 9.65 -29.70 1.69
CA GLU A 166 10.58 -30.70 2.22
C GLU A 166 11.53 -31.24 1.14
N GLY A 167 12.83 -31.27 1.47
CA GLY A 167 13.89 -31.75 0.57
C GLY A 167 14.16 -30.86 -0.66
N ARG A 168 13.58 -29.65 -0.74
CA ARG A 168 13.69 -28.78 -1.92
C ARG A 168 14.34 -27.43 -1.59
N LEU A 169 15.12 -26.94 -2.55
CA LEU A 169 15.49 -25.52 -2.58
C LEU A 169 14.27 -24.69 -2.99
N ILE A 170 13.92 -23.68 -2.20
CA ILE A 170 12.77 -22.82 -2.44
C ILE A 170 13.17 -21.36 -2.60
N ASN A 171 12.34 -20.60 -3.31
CA ASN A 171 12.37 -19.14 -3.22
C ASN A 171 11.49 -18.72 -2.04
N THR A 172 12.10 -18.44 -0.89
CA THR A 172 11.40 -18.09 0.35
C THR A 172 10.34 -17.01 0.17
N PHE A 173 10.65 -15.94 -0.58
CA PHE A 173 9.69 -14.85 -0.78
C PHE A 173 8.45 -15.29 -1.57
N GLN A 174 8.62 -16.09 -2.63
CA GLN A 174 7.46 -16.61 -3.38
C GLN A 174 6.61 -17.56 -2.54
N GLU A 175 7.25 -18.41 -1.74
CA GLU A 175 6.55 -19.33 -0.85
C GLU A 175 5.80 -18.59 0.27
N MET A 176 6.43 -17.59 0.91
CA MET A 176 5.74 -16.73 1.89
C MET A 176 4.56 -15.98 1.26
N LYS A 177 4.66 -15.54 0.00
CA LYS A 177 3.53 -14.92 -0.72
C LYS A 177 2.39 -15.87 -1.05
N SER A 178 2.68 -17.17 -1.19
CA SER A 178 1.66 -18.21 -1.35
C SER A 178 0.97 -18.48 0.00
N TYR A 179 1.78 -18.65 1.05
CA TYR A 179 1.32 -18.84 2.43
C TYR A 179 0.39 -17.69 2.89
N THR A 180 0.84 -16.43 2.78
CA THR A 180 0.05 -15.29 3.25
C THR A 180 -1.19 -15.04 2.41
N PHE A 181 -1.17 -15.39 1.12
CA PHE A 181 -2.36 -15.34 0.28
C PHE A 181 -3.42 -16.33 0.78
N ASN A 182 -3.01 -17.56 1.11
CA ASN A 182 -3.90 -18.57 1.65
C ASN A 182 -4.51 -18.16 3.00
N VAL A 183 -3.71 -17.56 3.89
CA VAL A 183 -4.19 -17.02 5.17
C VAL A 183 -5.13 -15.82 4.97
N ALA A 184 -4.84 -14.94 4.00
CA ALA A 184 -5.72 -13.82 3.66
C ALA A 184 -7.08 -14.32 3.15
N LEU A 185 -7.09 -15.31 2.24
CA LEU A 185 -8.34 -15.90 1.75
C LEU A 185 -9.15 -16.56 2.87
N LEU A 186 -8.50 -17.30 3.77
CA LEU A 186 -9.15 -17.87 4.95
C LEU A 186 -9.80 -16.78 5.81
N SER A 187 -9.12 -15.66 6.03
CA SER A 187 -9.64 -14.55 6.83
C SER A 187 -10.81 -13.82 6.15
N ILE A 188 -10.81 -13.81 4.81
CA ILE A 188 -11.82 -13.08 4.02
C ILE A 188 -13.08 -13.92 3.82
N PHE A 189 -12.91 -15.19 3.45
CA PHE A 189 -13.98 -16.06 2.98
C PHE A 189 -14.29 -17.23 3.91
N GLY A 190 -13.51 -17.41 4.99
CA GLY A 190 -13.64 -18.56 5.88
C GLY A 190 -13.10 -19.86 5.26
N LYS A 191 -13.56 -20.99 5.79
CA LYS A 191 -13.09 -22.35 5.40
C LYS A 191 -13.74 -22.88 4.12
N ASP A 192 -14.93 -22.36 3.78
CA ASP A 192 -15.84 -23.01 2.82
C ASP A 192 -15.54 -22.68 1.35
N GLU A 193 -14.66 -21.70 1.08
CA GLU A 193 -14.48 -21.16 -0.28
C GLU A 193 -13.21 -21.63 -1.01
N VAL A 194 -12.99 -22.95 -1.00
CA VAL A 194 -11.84 -23.56 -1.69
C VAL A 194 -11.96 -23.45 -3.22
N LEU A 195 -13.18 -23.44 -3.77
CA LEU A 195 -13.44 -23.55 -5.20
C LEU A 195 -12.77 -22.45 -6.05
N TYR A 196 -12.76 -21.20 -5.55
CA TYR A 196 -12.26 -20.05 -6.31
C TYR A 196 -10.80 -19.70 -6.01
N ARG A 197 -10.14 -20.44 -5.11
CA ARG A 197 -8.80 -20.12 -4.59
C ARG A 197 -7.76 -19.92 -5.69
N GLU A 198 -7.65 -20.86 -6.61
CA GLU A 198 -6.63 -20.82 -7.66
C GLU A 198 -6.90 -19.72 -8.70
N ASP A 199 -8.17 -19.46 -9.03
CA ASP A 199 -8.53 -18.36 -9.93
C ASP A 199 -8.30 -16.99 -9.31
N LEU A 200 -8.64 -16.81 -8.03
CA LEU A 200 -8.31 -15.61 -7.27
C LEU A 200 -6.79 -15.41 -7.22
N LYS A 201 -6.04 -16.46 -6.91
CA LYS A 201 -4.57 -16.44 -6.86
C LYS A 201 -3.98 -16.02 -8.20
N ARG A 202 -4.39 -16.67 -9.28
CA ARG A 202 -3.93 -16.38 -10.65
C ARG A 202 -4.21 -14.94 -11.06
N CYS A 203 -5.44 -14.47 -10.88
CA CYS A 203 -5.81 -13.11 -11.28
C CYS A 203 -5.09 -12.07 -10.42
N TYR A 204 -4.97 -12.32 -9.11
CA TYR A 204 -4.26 -11.42 -8.21
C TYR A 204 -2.77 -11.30 -8.57
N TYR A 205 -2.07 -12.40 -8.88
CA TYR A 205 -0.68 -12.35 -9.34
C TYR A 205 -0.49 -11.49 -10.59
N ILE A 206 -1.45 -11.51 -11.53
CA ILE A 206 -1.40 -10.65 -12.72
C ILE A 206 -1.66 -9.19 -12.34
N LEU A 207 -2.60 -8.94 -11.43
CA LEU A 207 -2.87 -7.59 -10.91
C LEU A 207 -1.60 -6.99 -10.27
N GLU A 208 -0.96 -7.75 -9.37
CA GLU A 208 0.22 -7.34 -8.62
C GLU A 208 1.39 -6.92 -9.52
N LYS A 209 1.66 -7.68 -10.59
CA LYS A 209 2.75 -7.37 -11.55
C LYS A 209 2.61 -6.00 -12.21
N GLY A 210 1.40 -5.48 -12.36
CA GLY A 210 1.17 -4.15 -12.91
C GLY A 210 1.20 -3.05 -11.87
N TYR A 211 1.23 -3.36 -10.57
CA TYR A 211 1.07 -2.38 -9.50
C TYR A 211 2.08 -1.25 -9.66
N ASN A 212 3.38 -1.56 -9.75
CA ASN A 212 4.46 -0.57 -9.93
C ASN A 212 4.82 -0.30 -11.40
N SER A 213 3.99 -0.72 -12.35
CA SER A 213 4.23 -0.44 -13.77
C SER A 213 3.78 0.97 -14.17
N MET A 214 4.27 1.47 -15.30
CA MET A 214 3.78 2.74 -15.87
C MET A 214 2.28 2.63 -16.19
N PRO A 215 1.47 3.63 -15.83
CA PRO A 215 0.01 3.55 -15.88
C PRO A 215 -0.57 3.76 -17.29
N ILE A 216 0.00 3.06 -18.28
CA ILE A 216 -0.35 3.14 -19.70
C ILE A 216 -1.30 2.00 -20.03
N ASN A 217 -2.56 2.31 -20.34
CA ASN A 217 -3.58 1.29 -20.61
C ASN A 217 -3.64 0.88 -22.09
N LEU A 218 -2.51 0.45 -22.65
CA LEU A 218 -2.42 -0.04 -24.03
C LEU A 218 -2.23 -1.55 -24.09
N PRO A 219 -2.75 -2.25 -25.11
CA PRO A 219 -2.52 -3.69 -25.28
C PRO A 219 -1.04 -4.06 -25.19
N GLY A 220 -0.72 -5.13 -24.46
CA GLY A 220 0.66 -5.61 -24.26
C GLY A 220 1.33 -5.10 -22.99
N THR A 221 0.94 -3.92 -22.48
CA THR A 221 1.48 -3.35 -21.24
C THR A 221 1.09 -4.15 -19.99
N LEU A 222 1.91 -4.07 -18.93
CA LEU A 222 1.60 -4.68 -17.63
C LEU A 222 0.32 -4.08 -17.04
N PHE A 223 0.17 -2.75 -17.07
CA PHE A 223 -1.02 -2.07 -16.56
C PHE A 223 -2.31 -2.53 -17.26
N ASN A 224 -2.33 -2.66 -18.59
CA ASN A 224 -3.51 -3.18 -19.31
C ASN A 224 -3.85 -4.62 -18.91
N LYS A 225 -2.86 -5.50 -18.78
CA LYS A 225 -3.05 -6.89 -18.33
C LYS A 225 -3.63 -6.93 -16.92
N SER A 226 -3.11 -6.10 -16.01
CA SER A 226 -3.59 -6.00 -14.63
C SER A 226 -5.02 -5.44 -14.55
N MET A 227 -5.40 -4.48 -15.40
CA MET A 227 -6.78 -3.99 -15.47
C MET A 227 -7.75 -5.06 -16.00
N LYS A 228 -7.32 -5.95 -16.90
CA LYS A 228 -8.13 -7.11 -17.31
C LYS A 228 -8.28 -8.11 -16.16
N ALA A 229 -7.20 -8.41 -15.44
CA ALA A 229 -7.24 -9.30 -14.28
C ALA A 229 -8.11 -8.74 -13.14
N ARG A 230 -8.09 -7.43 -12.91
CA ARG A 230 -9.01 -6.73 -11.99
C ARG A 230 -10.47 -6.99 -12.34
N LYS A 231 -10.84 -6.87 -13.61
CA LYS A 231 -12.22 -7.13 -14.07
C LYS A 231 -12.62 -8.59 -13.83
N GLU A 232 -11.69 -9.52 -13.99
CA GLU A 232 -11.95 -10.94 -13.72
C GLU A 232 -12.10 -11.22 -12.22
N LEU A 233 -11.25 -10.63 -11.37
CA LEU A 233 -11.41 -10.69 -9.92
C LEU A 233 -12.79 -10.21 -9.48
N ALA A 234 -13.26 -9.07 -10.00
CA ALA A 234 -14.59 -8.55 -9.68
C ALA A 234 -15.71 -9.54 -10.05
N ARG A 235 -15.59 -10.26 -11.18
CA ARG A 235 -16.58 -11.28 -11.59
C ARG A 235 -16.55 -12.49 -10.66
N ILE A 236 -15.38 -12.95 -10.26
CA ILE A 236 -15.23 -14.07 -9.31
C ILE A 236 -15.85 -13.70 -7.96
N LEU A 237 -15.55 -12.49 -7.47
CA LEU A 237 -16.12 -11.97 -6.22
C LEU A 237 -17.64 -11.83 -6.29
N ALA A 238 -18.19 -11.40 -7.42
CA ALA A 238 -19.64 -11.35 -7.62
C ALA A 238 -20.29 -12.74 -7.55
N LYS A 239 -19.65 -13.79 -8.09
CA LYS A 239 -20.12 -15.17 -7.97
C LYS A 239 -20.11 -15.64 -6.52
N ILE A 240 -19.00 -15.41 -5.81
CA ILE A 240 -18.85 -15.71 -4.39
C ILE A 240 -19.97 -15.05 -3.58
N LEU A 241 -20.16 -13.73 -3.75
CA LEU A 241 -21.21 -12.96 -3.08
C LEU A 241 -22.61 -13.53 -3.33
N SER A 242 -22.89 -13.90 -4.58
CA SER A 242 -24.18 -14.50 -4.97
C SER A 242 -24.41 -15.84 -4.24
N THR A 243 -23.42 -16.74 -4.26
CA THR A 243 -23.49 -18.02 -3.56
C THR A 243 -23.66 -17.82 -2.06
N ARG A 244 -22.92 -16.88 -1.46
CA ARG A 244 -22.98 -16.59 -0.02
C ARG A 244 -24.36 -16.12 0.41
N ARG A 245 -24.99 -15.23 -0.37
CA ARG A 245 -26.36 -14.74 -0.14
C ARG A 245 -27.41 -15.85 -0.25
N GLN A 246 -27.21 -16.83 -1.14
CA GLN A 246 -28.13 -17.96 -1.30
C GLN A 246 -28.06 -18.94 -0.12
N MET A 247 -26.86 -19.17 0.42
CA MET A 247 -26.66 -20.09 1.55
C MET A 247 -27.25 -19.58 2.87
N LYS A 248 -27.42 -18.25 3.03
CA LYS A 248 -27.97 -17.60 4.24
C LYS A 248 -27.29 -18.02 5.55
N LEU A 249 -26.00 -18.36 5.48
CA LEU A 249 -25.19 -18.68 6.65
C LEU A 249 -24.58 -17.40 7.22
N ASP A 250 -24.59 -17.27 8.55
CA ASP A 250 -23.88 -16.20 9.24
C ASP A 250 -22.43 -16.62 9.47
N HIS A 251 -21.49 -15.78 9.08
CA HIS A 251 -20.06 -16.07 9.18
C HIS A 251 -19.30 -14.92 9.82
N ASN A 252 -18.38 -15.29 10.72
CA ASN A 252 -17.48 -14.37 11.40
C ASN A 252 -16.20 -14.10 10.59
N ASP A 253 -16.31 -14.05 9.26
CA ASP A 253 -15.24 -13.68 8.32
C ASP A 253 -15.44 -12.25 7.79
N LEU A 254 -14.48 -11.72 7.02
CA LEU A 254 -14.58 -10.35 6.49
C LEU A 254 -15.78 -10.17 5.57
N LEU A 255 -16.04 -11.15 4.70
CA LEU A 255 -17.13 -11.08 3.74
C LEU A 255 -18.48 -11.05 4.45
N GLY A 256 -18.67 -11.90 5.46
CA GLY A 256 -19.84 -11.90 6.35
C GLY A 256 -19.99 -10.59 7.09
N SER A 257 -18.89 -10.00 7.59
CA SER A 257 -18.91 -8.66 8.21
C SER A 257 -19.41 -7.58 7.24
N PHE A 258 -18.96 -7.57 5.98
CA PHE A 258 -19.43 -6.63 4.97
C PHE A 258 -20.90 -6.86 4.58
N MET A 259 -21.31 -8.12 4.42
CA MET A 259 -22.69 -8.48 4.06
C MET A 259 -23.69 -8.21 5.19
N GLY A 260 -23.23 -8.26 6.45
CA GLY A 260 -24.04 -8.01 7.64
C GLY A 260 -24.21 -6.53 8.00
N ASP A 261 -23.68 -5.61 7.19
CA ASP A 261 -23.86 -4.17 7.42
C ASP A 261 -25.33 -3.75 7.21
N LYS A 262 -25.93 -3.12 8.23
CA LYS A 262 -27.37 -2.77 8.24
C LYS A 262 -27.75 -1.71 7.21
N GLU A 263 -26.84 -0.79 6.94
CA GLU A 263 -27.02 0.26 5.94
C GLU A 263 -26.72 -0.24 4.52
N GLY A 264 -26.14 -1.44 4.40
CA GLY A 264 -25.74 -2.06 3.15
C GLY A 264 -24.47 -1.48 2.55
N LEU A 265 -23.67 -2.37 1.97
CA LEU A 265 -22.64 -2.04 0.97
C LEU A 265 -23.08 -2.59 -0.39
N THR A 266 -22.75 -1.87 -1.45
CA THR A 266 -22.95 -2.36 -2.81
C THR A 266 -21.94 -3.47 -3.14
N ASP A 267 -22.24 -4.32 -4.12
CA ASP A 267 -21.35 -5.41 -4.54
C ASP A 267 -19.98 -4.88 -5.01
N ASP A 268 -19.96 -3.74 -5.68
CA ASP A 268 -18.73 -3.06 -6.11
C ASP A 268 -17.90 -2.59 -4.91
N GLN A 269 -18.56 -2.01 -3.88
CA GLN A 269 -17.88 -1.60 -2.65
C GLN A 269 -17.28 -2.79 -1.91
N ILE A 270 -18.01 -3.90 -1.83
CA ILE A 270 -17.51 -5.12 -1.20
C ILE A 270 -16.33 -5.69 -2.00
N ALA A 271 -16.46 -5.78 -3.32
CA ALA A 271 -15.42 -6.33 -4.19
C ALA A 271 -14.11 -5.51 -4.13
N ASP A 272 -14.20 -4.18 -4.24
CA ASP A 272 -13.05 -3.27 -4.17
C ASP A 272 -12.34 -3.39 -2.80
N ASN A 273 -13.11 -3.47 -1.71
CA ASN A 273 -12.52 -3.63 -0.36
C ASN A 273 -11.88 -5.00 -0.16
N ILE A 274 -12.45 -6.08 -0.71
CA ILE A 274 -11.83 -7.41 -0.67
C ILE A 274 -10.52 -7.42 -1.45
N ILE A 275 -10.51 -6.92 -2.70
CA ILE A 275 -9.27 -6.80 -3.50
C ILE A 275 -8.22 -6.00 -2.74
N GLY A 276 -8.65 -4.90 -2.12
CA GLY A 276 -7.82 -4.06 -1.29
C GLY A 276 -7.21 -4.78 -0.07
N VAL A 277 -7.99 -5.57 0.67
CA VAL A 277 -7.51 -6.31 1.84
C VAL A 277 -6.57 -7.44 1.44
N ILE A 278 -6.85 -8.18 0.36
CA ILE A 278 -5.91 -9.17 -0.20
C ILE A 278 -4.57 -8.49 -0.51
N PHE A 279 -4.62 -7.29 -1.09
CA PHE A 279 -3.43 -6.52 -1.39
C PHE A 279 -2.63 -6.14 -0.15
N ALA A 280 -3.30 -5.60 0.88
CA ALA A 280 -2.62 -5.22 2.10
C ALA A 280 -2.04 -6.43 2.87
N ALA A 281 -2.79 -7.53 2.97
CA ALA A 281 -2.44 -8.66 3.84
C ALA A 281 -1.30 -9.53 3.28
N ARG A 282 -1.19 -9.62 1.95
CA ARG A 282 -0.31 -10.59 1.30
C ARG A 282 1.15 -10.18 1.31
N ASP A 283 1.48 -9.09 0.63
CA ASP A 283 2.87 -8.75 0.31
C ASP A 283 3.61 -8.21 1.54
N THR A 284 2.91 -7.49 2.41
CA THR A 284 3.46 -6.96 3.67
C THR A 284 3.88 -8.10 4.60
N THR A 285 2.95 -9.01 4.91
CA THR A 285 3.19 -10.16 5.79
C THR A 285 4.22 -11.11 5.17
N ALA A 286 4.18 -11.34 3.86
CA ALA A 286 5.14 -12.22 3.20
C ALA A 286 6.57 -11.67 3.29
N SER A 287 6.72 -10.35 3.16
CA SER A 287 7.99 -9.66 3.33
C SER A 287 8.49 -9.81 4.78
N VAL A 288 7.63 -9.57 5.78
CA VAL A 288 7.97 -9.76 7.20
C VAL A 288 8.48 -11.18 7.45
N LEU A 289 7.72 -12.19 7.04
CA LEU A 289 8.10 -13.59 7.25
C LEU A 289 9.42 -13.96 6.56
N THR A 290 9.64 -13.43 5.35
CA THR A 290 10.90 -13.63 4.62
C THR A 290 12.08 -13.04 5.38
N TRP A 291 11.93 -11.83 5.93
CA TRP A 291 12.97 -11.21 6.75
C TRP A 291 13.18 -11.92 8.09
N ILE A 292 12.12 -12.41 8.73
CA ILE A 292 12.22 -13.22 9.96
C ILE A 292 13.10 -14.45 9.68
N LEU A 293 12.81 -15.20 8.60
CA LEU A 293 13.57 -16.40 8.25
C LEU A 293 15.04 -16.07 7.97
N LYS A 294 15.30 -14.98 7.24
CA LYS A 294 16.67 -14.51 6.98
C LYS A 294 17.41 -14.17 8.27
N TYR A 295 16.81 -13.32 9.12
CA TYR A 295 17.46 -12.86 10.36
C TYR A 295 17.66 -13.98 11.37
N LEU A 296 16.70 -14.91 11.51
CA LEU A 296 16.89 -16.08 12.35
C LEU A 296 18.01 -16.98 11.83
N GLY A 297 18.09 -17.20 10.51
CA GLY A 297 19.17 -17.97 9.89
C GLY A 297 20.56 -17.36 10.08
N GLU A 298 20.65 -16.03 10.14
CA GLU A 298 21.89 -15.30 10.39
C GLU A 298 22.24 -15.14 11.88
N ASN A 299 21.30 -15.45 12.78
CA ASN A 299 21.47 -15.30 14.22
C ASN A 299 21.11 -16.61 14.95
N PRO A 300 21.99 -17.65 14.91
CA PRO A 300 21.68 -18.97 15.43
C PRO A 300 21.29 -19.01 16.91
N SER A 301 21.87 -18.13 17.74
CA SER A 301 21.51 -18.03 19.17
C SER A 301 20.07 -17.55 19.39
N VAL A 302 19.59 -16.64 18.54
CA VAL A 302 18.20 -16.15 18.58
C VAL A 302 17.26 -17.23 18.07
N LEU A 303 17.63 -17.93 16.99
CA LEU A 303 16.88 -19.09 16.51
C LEU A 303 16.74 -20.17 17.60
N GLN A 304 17.84 -20.51 18.27
CA GLN A 304 17.82 -21.47 19.38
C GLN A 304 16.86 -21.02 20.50
N ALA A 305 16.91 -19.74 20.90
CA ALA A 305 16.03 -19.22 21.93
C ALA A 305 14.54 -19.27 21.53
N VAL A 306 14.22 -19.00 20.26
CA VAL A 306 12.86 -19.17 19.73
C VAL A 306 12.46 -20.65 19.73
N THR A 307 13.34 -21.55 19.31
CA THR A 307 13.07 -23.00 19.34
C THR A 307 12.78 -23.50 20.75
N GLU A 308 13.62 -23.15 21.73
CA GLU A 308 13.43 -23.50 23.14
C GLU A 308 12.10 -22.97 23.69
N GLU A 309 11.72 -21.74 23.32
CA GLU A 309 10.40 -21.17 23.64
C GLU A 309 9.25 -22.01 23.07
N GLN A 310 9.29 -22.36 21.78
CA GLN A 310 8.24 -23.13 21.14
C GLN A 310 8.13 -24.56 21.71
N GLU A 311 9.27 -25.21 21.97
CA GLU A 311 9.29 -26.53 22.60
C GLU A 311 8.74 -26.50 24.04
N ALA A 312 9.05 -25.46 24.81
CA ALA A 312 8.53 -25.31 26.17
C ALA A 312 6.99 -25.19 26.17
N ILE A 313 6.43 -24.42 25.22
CA ILE A 313 4.98 -24.32 25.02
C ILE A 313 4.40 -25.70 24.67
N MET A 314 5.01 -26.40 23.71
CA MET A 314 4.58 -27.75 23.30
C MET A 314 4.67 -28.81 24.40
N ARG A 315 5.57 -28.66 25.38
CA ARG A 315 5.71 -29.55 26.55
C ARG A 315 4.73 -29.19 27.67
N SER A 316 4.45 -27.90 27.87
CA SER A 316 3.57 -27.41 28.94
C SER A 316 2.11 -27.82 28.75
N GLU A 317 1.71 -28.07 27.51
CA GLU A 317 0.39 -28.57 27.16
C GLU A 317 0.41 -30.10 27.30
N GLN A 318 -0.05 -30.63 28.44
CA GLN A 318 -0.37 -32.05 28.65
C GLN A 318 -1.60 -32.47 27.81
N ARG A 319 -1.51 -32.28 26.49
CA ARG A 319 -2.44 -32.86 25.55
C ARG A 319 -1.90 -34.27 25.28
N GLY A 320 -2.75 -35.29 25.42
CA GLY A 320 -2.38 -36.69 25.18
C GLY A 320 -1.91 -36.92 23.73
N ASP A 321 -1.98 -38.15 23.23
CA ASP A 321 -1.58 -38.50 21.85
C ASP A 321 -2.39 -37.80 20.73
N GLU A 322 -3.24 -36.82 21.05
CA GLU A 322 -3.94 -35.98 20.07
C GLU A 322 -3.01 -34.91 19.47
N GLU A 323 -3.23 -34.62 18.19
CA GLU A 323 -2.42 -33.68 17.41
C GLU A 323 -2.30 -32.32 18.13
N LYS A 324 -1.06 -31.84 18.33
CA LYS A 324 -0.79 -30.59 19.03
C LYS A 324 -1.22 -29.38 18.18
N VAL A 325 -2.47 -28.98 18.32
CA VAL A 325 -3.07 -27.81 17.65
C VAL A 325 -2.76 -26.52 18.43
N LEU A 326 -2.18 -25.51 17.79
CA LEU A 326 -1.92 -24.21 18.44
C LEU A 326 -3.24 -23.51 18.75
N THR A 327 -3.36 -22.98 19.96
CA THR A 327 -4.49 -22.13 20.35
C THR A 327 -4.07 -20.66 20.40
N TRP A 328 -5.06 -19.76 20.41
CA TRP A 328 -4.81 -18.35 20.68
C TRP A 328 -4.16 -18.08 22.04
N ALA A 329 -4.37 -18.94 23.04
CA ALA A 329 -3.73 -18.78 24.34
C ALA A 329 -2.22 -19.03 24.24
N ASP A 330 -1.80 -19.95 23.36
CA ASP A 330 -0.40 -20.31 23.17
C ASP A 330 0.40 -19.17 22.54
N THR A 331 -0.21 -18.41 21.62
CA THR A 331 0.47 -17.26 20.98
C THR A 331 0.84 -16.16 21.97
N LYS A 332 0.12 -16.06 23.10
CA LYS A 332 0.45 -15.11 24.18
C LYS A 332 1.64 -15.55 25.04
N LYS A 333 2.03 -16.82 24.95
CA LYS A 333 3.17 -17.40 25.67
C LYS A 333 4.48 -17.30 24.87
N MET A 334 4.53 -16.52 23.79
CA MET A 334 5.69 -16.42 22.87
C MET A 334 6.43 -15.05 22.94
N PRO A 335 6.96 -14.62 24.10
CA PRO A 335 7.58 -13.31 24.24
C PRO A 335 8.85 -13.10 23.39
N ILE A 336 9.68 -14.13 23.19
CA ILE A 336 10.89 -14.07 22.37
C ILE A 336 10.49 -13.95 20.90
N THR A 337 9.56 -14.80 20.43
CA THR A 337 9.02 -14.71 19.06
C THR A 337 8.41 -13.32 18.80
N SER A 338 7.69 -12.75 19.77
CA SER A 338 7.14 -11.40 19.66
C SER A 338 8.22 -10.33 19.49
N ARG A 339 9.33 -10.42 20.25
CA ARG A 339 10.48 -9.51 20.10
C ARG A 339 11.16 -9.66 18.74
N VAL A 340 11.29 -10.88 18.22
CA VAL A 340 11.84 -11.14 16.87
C VAL A 340 10.97 -10.47 15.80
N ILE A 341 9.64 -10.59 15.91
CA ILE A 341 8.70 -9.93 14.99
C ILE A 341 8.87 -8.40 15.04
N GLN A 342 8.91 -7.82 16.25
CA GLN A 342 9.08 -6.37 16.44
C GLN A 342 10.42 -5.87 15.90
N GLU A 343 11.52 -6.58 16.19
CA GLU A 343 12.84 -6.20 15.72
C GLU A 343 12.97 -6.35 14.20
N THR A 344 12.36 -7.39 13.63
CA THR A 344 12.29 -7.53 12.17
C THR A 344 11.55 -6.37 11.53
N LEU A 345 10.40 -5.96 12.08
CA LEU A 345 9.64 -4.80 11.58
C LEU A 345 10.45 -3.49 11.70
N ARG A 346 11.23 -3.34 12.77
CA ARG A 346 12.09 -2.17 13.00
C ARG A 346 13.22 -2.08 11.97
N VAL A 347 13.89 -3.20 11.68
CA VAL A 347 15.10 -3.23 10.83
C VAL A 347 14.75 -3.34 9.35
N ALA A 348 13.80 -4.18 8.97
CA ALA A 348 13.50 -4.46 7.56
C ALA A 348 12.71 -3.35 6.85
N SER A 349 12.05 -2.45 7.59
CA SER A 349 11.27 -1.32 7.05
C SER A 349 10.38 -1.70 5.85
N ILE A 350 9.41 -2.59 6.09
CA ILE A 350 8.57 -3.22 5.06
C ILE A 350 7.85 -2.21 4.15
N LEU A 351 7.40 -1.09 4.73
CA LEU A 351 6.80 0.02 4.00
C LEU A 351 7.71 1.22 4.12
N SER A 352 8.37 1.60 3.02
CA SER A 352 9.39 2.65 3.01
C SER A 352 8.83 4.06 3.26
N PHE A 353 7.58 4.33 2.87
CA PHE A 353 6.92 5.63 3.08
C PHE A 353 5.39 5.52 2.95
N THR A 354 4.67 6.51 3.49
CA THR A 354 3.22 6.70 3.31
C THR A 354 2.94 8.06 2.70
N PHE A 355 1.84 8.16 1.96
CA PHE A 355 1.45 9.38 1.26
C PHE A 355 0.40 10.16 2.05
N ARG A 356 0.60 11.47 2.15
CA ARG A 356 -0.36 12.42 2.70
C ARG A 356 -0.42 13.67 1.84
N GLU A 357 -1.64 14.13 1.59
CA GLU A 357 -1.94 15.40 0.92
C GLU A 357 -2.39 16.40 1.96
N ALA A 358 -1.77 17.57 1.98
CA ALA A 358 -2.24 18.67 2.82
C ALA A 358 -3.54 19.19 2.20
N VAL A 359 -4.57 19.43 3.02
CA VAL A 359 -5.88 19.91 2.53
C VAL A 359 -5.97 21.43 2.49
N GLU A 360 -5.00 22.09 3.10
CA GLU A 360 -4.79 23.53 3.14
C GLU A 360 -3.28 23.81 3.27
N ASP A 361 -2.89 25.08 3.21
CA ASP A 361 -1.51 25.47 3.41
C ASP A 361 -1.05 25.12 4.84
N VAL A 362 0.02 24.33 4.96
CA VAL A 362 0.53 23.91 6.27
C VAL A 362 1.94 24.40 6.48
N GLU A 363 2.12 25.17 7.55
CA GLU A 363 3.42 25.57 8.07
C GLU A 363 3.90 24.58 9.14
N TYR A 364 5.17 24.18 9.05
CA TYR A 364 5.84 23.38 10.06
C TYR A 364 7.13 24.06 10.48
N GLU A 365 7.21 24.48 11.74
CA GLU A 365 8.42 25.00 12.39
C GLU A 365 8.98 23.94 13.35
N GLY A 366 10.02 23.22 12.91
CA GLY A 366 10.81 22.34 13.76
C GLY A 366 12.17 22.95 14.09
N GLU A 367 12.89 22.37 15.06
CA GLU A 367 14.17 22.88 15.60
C GLU A 367 15.26 23.22 14.55
N ASN A 368 15.14 22.75 13.29
CA ASN A 368 16.06 23.04 12.19
C ASN A 368 15.40 23.26 10.80
N SER A 369 14.08 23.48 10.70
CA SER A 369 13.42 23.70 9.41
C SER A 369 12.02 24.29 9.53
N SER A 370 11.76 25.39 8.81
CA SER A 370 10.46 26.02 8.59
C SER A 370 10.01 25.82 7.14
N PHE A 371 8.77 25.38 6.89
CA PHE A 371 8.27 25.17 5.52
C PHE A 371 6.74 25.30 5.41
N GLN A 372 6.24 25.84 4.29
CA GLN A 372 4.83 25.86 3.88
C GLN A 372 4.54 24.92 2.70
N LYS A 373 3.62 23.96 2.84
CA LYS A 373 3.12 23.16 1.69
C LYS A 373 1.89 23.82 1.09
N SER A 374 1.91 24.16 -0.20
CA SER A 374 0.72 24.53 -1.01
C SER A 374 0.16 23.33 -1.76
#